data_AF-A0A507B5M5-F1
#
_entry.id   AF-A0A507B5M5-F1
#
_cell.length_a   1.000
_cell.length_b   1.000
_cell.length_c   1.000
_cell.angle_alpha   90.00
_cell.angle_beta   90.00
_cell.angle_gamma   90.00
#
_symmetry.space_group_name_H-M   'P 1'
#
loop_
_entity.id
_entity.type
_entity.pdbx_description
1 polymer ?
#
loop_
_entity_poly.entity_id
_entity_poly.type
_entity_poly.pdbx_seq_one_letter_code
_entity_poly.pdbx_strand_id
1 'polypeptide(L)'
;MKFSSAILAIAVLFSTSEACKCGTNMDATRACCRDNGGSPTDSDCPASDISENLSGFASCCRYFGARSDCRCPIGCARLETDAHRKAFGLKPLSDPELIDFVNSYDL
;
A
#
# COMPACT_ATOMS: atom_id res chain seq x y z
N MET A 1 -23.10 -28.11 19.74
CA MET A 1 -22.24 -27.15 19.02
C MET A 1 -22.93 -25.80 19.02
N LYS A 2 -22.30 -24.74 19.54
CA LYS A 2 -22.81 -23.37 19.43
C LYS A 2 -21.65 -22.52 18.95
N PHE A 3 -21.72 -22.16 17.67
CA PHE A 3 -20.72 -21.35 16.99
C PHE A 3 -20.75 -19.95 17.59
N SER A 4 -19.65 -19.57 18.24
CA SER A 4 -19.39 -18.20 18.64
C SER A 4 -19.18 -17.35 17.39
N SER A 5 -20.16 -16.53 17.05
CA SER A 5 -20.01 -15.51 16.02
C SER A 5 -19.14 -14.37 16.57
N ALA A 6 -17.82 -14.49 16.43
CA ALA A 6 -16.91 -13.36 16.64
C ALA A 6 -17.05 -12.41 15.44
N ILE A 7 -17.72 -11.28 15.65
CA ILE A 7 -17.80 -10.18 14.69
C ILE A 7 -16.43 -9.49 14.73
N LEU A 8 -15.57 -9.76 13.74
CA LEU A 8 -14.36 -8.96 13.51
C LEU A 8 -14.77 -7.61 12.92
N ALA A 9 -14.84 -6.58 13.75
CA ALA A 9 -14.88 -5.20 13.27
C ALA A 9 -13.46 -4.79 12.83
N ILE A 10 -13.20 -4.84 11.52
CA ILE A 10 -11.97 -4.31 10.94
C ILE A 10 -12.19 -2.80 10.79
N ALA A 11 -11.81 -2.02 11.79
CA ALA A 11 -11.73 -0.56 11.64
C ALA A 11 -10.51 -0.25 10.77
N VAL A 12 -10.76 0.02 9.48
CA VAL A 12 -9.72 0.50 8.56
C VAL A 12 -9.44 1.96 8.93
N LEU A 13 -8.35 2.19 9.67
CA LEU A 13 -7.79 3.51 9.86
C LEU A 13 -7.16 3.93 8.54
N PHE A 14 -7.96 4.53 7.65
CA PHE A 14 -7.43 5.27 6.51
C PHE A 14 -6.74 6.51 7.08
N SER A 15 -5.41 6.48 7.13
CA SER A 15 -4.63 7.71 7.28
C SER A 15 -4.99 8.60 6.09
N THR A 16 -5.77 9.66 6.34
CA THR A 16 -6.22 10.62 5.34
C THR A 16 -5.05 11.51 4.91
N SER A 17 -4.05 10.94 4.26
CA SER A 17 -3.15 11.72 3.41
C SER A 17 -3.97 12.03 2.16
N GLU A 18 -4.38 13.28 1.96
CA GLU A 18 -5.26 13.60 0.81
C GLU A 18 -4.50 13.44 -0.53
N ALA A 19 -3.17 13.48 -0.48
CA ALA A 19 -2.27 13.14 -1.57
C ALA A 19 -0.99 12.44 -1.07
N CYS A 20 -0.45 11.56 -1.91
CA CYS A 20 0.77 10.79 -1.73
C CYS A 20 1.90 11.31 -2.63
N LYS A 21 3.12 11.27 -2.10
CA LYS A 21 4.38 11.69 -2.75
C LYS A 21 5.54 10.77 -2.40
N CYS A 22 6.42 10.59 -3.37
CA CYS A 22 7.74 10.01 -3.21
C CYS A 22 8.74 11.09 -2.73
N GLY A 23 8.50 11.67 -1.54
CA GLY A 23 9.29 12.78 -1.00
C GLY A 23 9.24 14.01 -1.91
N THR A 24 10.41 14.54 -2.30
CA THR A 24 10.51 15.67 -3.24
C THR A 24 10.61 15.23 -4.71
N ASN A 25 10.61 13.93 -5.00
CA ASN A 25 10.76 13.41 -6.35
C ASN A 25 9.40 13.33 -7.07
N MET A 26 9.03 14.44 -7.73
CA MET A 26 7.73 14.58 -8.40
C MET A 26 7.56 13.61 -9.59
N ASP A 27 8.63 13.32 -10.32
CA ASP A 27 8.60 12.37 -11.43
C ASP A 27 8.31 10.95 -10.92
N ALA A 28 8.95 10.56 -9.82
CA ALA A 28 8.65 9.30 -9.14
C ALA A 28 7.21 9.25 -8.63
N THR A 29 6.71 10.33 -7.99
CA THR A 29 5.30 10.41 -7.56
C THR A 29 4.35 10.14 -8.72
N ARG A 30 4.56 10.80 -9.87
CA ARG A 30 3.68 10.66 -11.04
C ARG A 30 3.75 9.27 -11.66
N ALA A 31 4.96 8.71 -11.77
CA ALA A 31 5.16 7.37 -12.31
C ALA A 31 4.50 6.32 -11.40
N CYS A 32 4.79 6.36 -10.11
CA CYS A 32 4.25 5.41 -9.14
C CYS A 32 2.74 5.54 -8.97
N CYS A 33 2.17 6.75 -9.08
CA CYS A 33 0.73 6.93 -9.05
C CYS A 33 0.04 6.18 -10.21
N ARG A 34 0.55 6.36 -11.43
CA ARG A 34 0.00 5.70 -12.63
C ARG A 34 0.16 4.19 -12.60
N ASP A 35 1.31 3.72 -12.13
CA ASP A 35 1.60 2.29 -12.00
C ASP A 35 0.61 1.59 -11.05
N ASN A 36 0.16 2.30 -10.01
CA ASN A 36 -0.81 1.81 -9.03
C ASN A 36 -2.26 2.16 -9.38
N GLY A 37 -2.53 2.54 -10.63
CA GLY A 37 -3.89 2.78 -11.14
C GLY A 37 -4.47 4.16 -10.84
N GLY A 38 -3.69 5.06 -10.22
CA GLY A 38 -4.13 6.41 -9.89
C GLY A 38 -3.87 7.46 -10.98
N SER A 39 -4.53 8.61 -10.84
CA SER A 39 -4.40 9.73 -11.76
C SER A 39 -3.69 10.90 -11.08
N PRO A 40 -2.37 11.09 -11.28
CA PRO A 40 -1.66 12.15 -10.60
C PRO A 40 -2.13 13.53 -11.08
N THR A 41 -2.34 14.42 -10.12
CA THR A 41 -2.67 15.84 -10.34
C THR A 41 -1.45 16.67 -9.97
N ASP A 42 -0.86 17.35 -10.95
CA ASP A 42 0.38 18.11 -10.79
C ASP A 42 1.54 17.29 -10.20
N SER A 43 1.84 17.50 -8.91
CA SER A 43 2.94 16.87 -8.16
C SER A 43 2.48 15.81 -7.15
N ASP A 44 1.18 15.52 -7.16
CA ASP A 44 0.47 14.82 -6.09
C ASP A 44 -0.25 13.60 -6.66
N CYS A 45 -0.23 12.49 -5.93
CA CYS A 45 -1.07 11.33 -6.23
C CYS A 45 -2.25 11.29 -5.25
N PRO A 46 -3.51 11.47 -5.68
CA PRO A 46 -4.64 11.40 -4.76
C PRO A 46 -4.66 10.03 -4.06
N ALA A 47 -4.59 9.99 -2.72
CA ALA A 47 -4.50 8.70 -2.01
C ALA A 47 -5.75 7.85 -2.20
N SER A 48 -6.90 8.49 -2.40
CA SER A 48 -8.17 7.84 -2.72
C SER A 48 -8.07 6.96 -3.97
N ASP A 49 -7.35 7.43 -5.01
CA ASP A 49 -7.20 6.71 -6.27
C ASP A 49 -6.39 5.42 -6.12
N ILE A 50 -5.46 5.39 -5.17
CA ILE A 50 -4.53 4.28 -4.93
C ILE A 50 -4.76 3.62 -3.56
N SER A 51 -5.92 3.81 -2.95
CA SER A 51 -6.21 3.38 -1.58
C SER A 51 -6.11 1.86 -1.36
N GLU A 52 -6.25 1.08 -2.43
CA GLU A 52 -6.08 -0.38 -2.45
C GLU A 52 -4.67 -0.84 -2.84
N ASN A 53 -3.75 0.08 -3.15
CA ASN A 53 -2.40 -0.19 -3.63
C ASN A 53 -1.35 0.71 -2.95
N LEU A 54 -1.57 1.10 -1.69
CA LEU A 54 -0.66 1.97 -0.96
C LEU A 54 0.70 1.30 -0.69
N SER A 55 0.73 -0.01 -0.51
CA SER A 55 1.98 -0.78 -0.41
C SER A 55 2.76 -0.78 -1.72
N GLY A 56 2.07 -0.88 -2.86
CA GLY A 56 2.66 -0.82 -4.19
C GLY A 56 3.26 0.56 -4.48
N PHE A 57 2.53 1.63 -4.14
CA PHE A 57 3.04 2.99 -4.27
C PHE A 57 4.29 3.22 -3.41
N ALA A 58 4.26 2.81 -2.13
CA ALA A 58 5.42 2.93 -1.24
C ALA A 58 6.65 2.16 -1.75
N SER A 59 6.44 0.95 -2.27
CA SER A 59 7.49 0.12 -2.88
C SER A 59 8.08 0.76 -4.12
N CYS A 60 7.24 1.36 -4.96
CA CYS A 60 7.67 2.09 -6.16
C CYS A 60 8.50 3.33 -5.81
N CYS A 61 8.09 4.13 -4.83
CA CYS A 61 8.90 5.28 -4.39
C CYS A 61 10.30 4.85 -3.95
N ARG A 62 10.39 3.73 -3.22
CA ARG A 62 11.68 3.17 -2.77
C ARG A 62 12.56 2.71 -3.92
N TYR A 63 11.98 2.16 -5.00
CA TYR A 63 12.72 1.86 -6.23
C TYR A 63 13.40 3.10 -6.82
N PHE A 64 12.74 4.27 -6.74
CA PHE A 64 13.33 5.56 -7.13
C PHE A 64 14.22 6.20 -6.06
N GLY A 65 14.55 5.49 -4.98
CA GLY A 65 15.38 6.00 -3.89
C GLY A 65 14.70 7.09 -3.05
N ALA A 66 13.36 7.16 -3.06
CA ALA A 66 12.59 8.12 -2.30
C ALA A 66 11.62 7.45 -1.32
N ARG A 67 11.34 8.11 -0.20
CA ARG A 67 10.39 7.61 0.80
C ARG A 67 8.99 8.10 0.47
N SER A 68 8.00 7.21 0.51
CA SER A 68 6.59 7.59 0.40
C SER A 68 6.07 8.21 1.70
N ASP A 69 5.30 9.29 1.61
CA ASP A 69 4.54 9.86 2.73
C ASP A 69 3.22 9.08 3.02
N CYS A 70 2.66 8.42 2.01
CA CYS A 70 1.61 7.43 2.14
C CYS A 70 2.22 6.06 2.42
N ARG A 71 2.13 5.61 3.67
CA ARG A 71 2.62 4.31 4.09
C ARG A 71 1.47 3.39 4.45
N CYS A 72 1.56 2.17 3.96
CA CYS A 72 0.64 1.09 4.24
C CYS A 72 1.19 0.28 5.42
N PRO A 73 0.59 0.37 6.63
CA PRO A 73 1.03 -0.43 7.77
C PRO A 73 0.81 -1.94 7.51
N ILE A 74 1.36 -2.80 8.37
CA ILE A 74 1.33 -4.28 8.18
C ILE A 74 -0.05 -4.83 7.85
N GLY A 75 -1.11 -4.35 8.53
CA GLY A 75 -2.48 -4.81 8.28
C GLY A 75 -3.00 -4.42 6.91
N CYS A 76 -2.69 -3.20 6.45
CA CYS A 76 -2.97 -2.74 5.10
C CYS A 76 -2.20 -3.60 4.08
N ALA A 77 -0.89 -3.77 4.28
CA ALA A 77 -0.05 -4.49 3.33
C ALA A 77 -0.44 -5.96 3.20
N ARG A 78 -0.93 -6.58 4.29
CA ARG A 78 -1.46 -7.95 4.24
C ARG A 78 -2.67 -8.05 3.33
N LEU A 79 -3.63 -7.13 3.47
CA LEU A 79 -4.85 -7.13 2.64
C LEU A 79 -4.51 -6.98 1.16
N GLU A 80 -3.66 -6.00 0.83
CA GLU A 80 -3.25 -5.73 -0.56
C GLU A 80 -2.44 -6.90 -1.14
N THR A 81 -1.42 -7.39 -0.43
CA THR A 81 -0.58 -8.50 -0.92
C THR A 81 -1.34 -9.82 -1.01
N ASP A 82 -2.24 -10.13 -0.07
CA ASP A 82 -3.06 -11.34 -0.14
C ASP A 82 -4.05 -11.28 -1.30
N ALA A 83 -4.69 -10.11 -1.54
CA ALA A 83 -5.58 -9.91 -2.68
C ALA A 83 -4.83 -10.07 -4.01
N HIS A 84 -3.67 -9.41 -4.15
CA HIS A 84 -2.83 -9.50 -5.35
C HIS A 84 -2.37 -10.96 -5.57
N ARG A 85 -1.77 -11.59 -4.57
CA ARG A 85 -1.25 -12.97 -4.68
C ARG A 85 -2.35 -13.98 -4.99
N LYS A 86 -3.53 -13.82 -4.38
CA LYS A 86 -4.71 -14.65 -4.68
C LYS A 86 -5.15 -14.49 -6.14
N ALA A 87 -5.10 -13.29 -6.71
CA ALA A 87 -5.41 -13.06 -8.13
C ALA A 87 -4.46 -13.84 -9.07
N PHE A 88 -3.22 -14.07 -8.64
CA PHE A 88 -2.23 -14.89 -9.35
C PHE A 88 -2.19 -16.37 -8.91
N GLY A 89 -3.14 -16.83 -8.08
CA GLY A 89 -3.18 -18.21 -7.58
C GLY A 89 -2.02 -18.56 -6.62
N LEU A 90 -1.36 -17.56 -6.06
CA LEU A 90 -0.26 -17.72 -5.11
C LEU A 90 -0.78 -17.77 -3.68
N LYS A 91 -0.08 -18.53 -2.82
CA LYS A 91 -0.33 -18.52 -1.37
C LYS A 91 -0.07 -17.13 -0.78
N PRO A 92 -0.80 -16.71 0.28
CA PRO A 92 -0.46 -15.54 1.10
C PRO A 92 1.01 -15.52 1.52
N LEU A 93 1.55 -14.32 1.78
CA LEU A 93 2.86 -14.21 2.41
C LEU A 93 2.78 -14.79 3.84
N SER A 94 3.86 -15.43 4.27
CA SER A 94 4.04 -15.71 5.69
C SER A 94 4.29 -14.41 6.45
N ASP A 95 4.07 -14.43 7.77
CA ASP A 95 4.27 -13.25 8.61
C ASP A 95 5.70 -12.67 8.52
N PRO A 96 6.80 -13.46 8.53
CA PRO A 96 8.13 -12.88 8.33
C PRO A 96 8.30 -12.26 6.93
N GLU A 97 7.78 -12.89 5.87
CA GLU A 97 7.85 -12.32 4.51
C GLU A 97 7.07 -11.01 4.40
N LEU A 98 5.93 -10.89 5.09
CA LEU A 98 5.16 -9.65 5.14
C LEU A 98 5.91 -8.55 5.89
N ILE A 99 6.51 -8.89 7.03
CA ILE A 99 7.32 -7.94 7.82
C ILE A 99 8.47 -7.42 6.97
N ASP A 100 9.21 -8.31 6.29
CA ASP A 100 10.29 -7.93 5.38
C ASP A 100 9.80 -7.03 4.25
N PHE A 101 8.64 -7.35 3.65
CA PHE A 101 8.02 -6.53 2.61
C PHE A 101 7.69 -5.11 3.10
N VAL A 102 7.12 -4.97 4.29
CA VAL A 102 6.76 -3.66 4.86
C VAL A 102 8.01 -2.87 5.28
N ASN A 103 8.98 -3.53 5.90
CA ASN A 103 10.26 -2.91 6.24
C ASN A 103 11.03 -2.46 4.98
N SER A 104 10.74 -3.08 3.84
CA SER A 104 11.30 -2.70 2.55
C SER A 104 10.91 -1.28 2.11
N TYR A 105 9.87 -0.67 2.68
CA TYR A 105 9.48 0.71 2.36
C TYR A 105 10.37 1.75 3.04
N ASP A 106 11.03 1.37 4.13
CA ASP A 106 11.90 2.27 4.87
C ASP A 106 13.28 2.31 4.18
N LEU A 107 13.67 3.52 3.78
CA LEU A 107 15.01 3.87 3.28
C LEU A 107 15.97 4.10 4.45
#